data_AF-A0A6B2DCI5-F1
#
_entry.id   AF-A0A6B2DCI5-F1
#
_cell.length_a   1.000
_cell.length_b   1.000
_cell.length_c   1.000
_cell.angle_alpha   90.00
_cell.angle_beta   90.00
_cell.angle_gamma   90.00
#
_symmetry.space_group_name_H-M   'P 1'
#
loop_
_entity.id
_entity.type
_entity.pdbx_description
1 polymer ?
#
loop_
_entity_poly.entity_id
_entity_poly.type
_entity_poly.pdbx_seq_one_letter_code
_entity_poly.pdbx_strand_id
1 'polypeptide(L)'
;GPLPARPASHGAAIEPGTVYVAPPDRHLLTEDGSLVLTQGPTENGRRPAVNATFRSAALSGGSRVVGIVLSGVLDDGAAGLRAIVDQGGAAVVQDPADALYSGMPGNALALVDTAYTARAAEIGAVLDKLVRMAVGPGGAGPPSDALLLEDRIARDGVRAGAIEPAERDVAAGYTCPDCGGPLTEIDPVGRYRCRIGHAWTAEALIAQEDEFRFALQRALRALDEKAELAGKLAARAGRRPPRGLAERYAASAREAAGAAETLRR
;
A
#
# COMPACT_ATOMS: atom_id res chain seq x y z
N GLY A 1 22.01 -9.01 -9.15
CA GLY A 1 23.40 -8.81 -8.67
C GLY A 1 23.88 -10.04 -7.94
N PRO A 2 25.10 -10.05 -7.38
CA PRO A 2 25.69 -11.22 -6.72
C PRO A 2 25.14 -11.49 -5.31
N LEU A 3 24.43 -10.53 -4.70
CA LEU A 3 23.87 -10.70 -3.35
C LEU A 3 22.68 -11.67 -3.37
N PRO A 4 22.61 -12.62 -2.42
CA PRO A 4 21.46 -13.50 -2.29
C PRO A 4 20.21 -12.72 -1.92
N ALA A 5 19.12 -12.98 -2.64
CA ALA A 5 17.80 -12.48 -2.32
C ALA A 5 16.91 -13.64 -1.85
N ARG A 6 16.25 -13.49 -0.71
CA ARG A 6 15.36 -14.52 -0.15
C ARG A 6 14.13 -13.89 0.52
N PRO A 7 13.00 -14.62 0.58
CA PRO A 7 11.87 -14.19 1.41
C PRO A 7 12.33 -14.00 2.86
N ALA A 8 11.84 -12.95 3.50
CA ALA A 8 12.04 -12.73 4.92
C ALA A 8 11.33 -13.82 5.74
N SER A 9 11.97 -14.24 6.84
CA SER A 9 11.38 -15.15 7.83
C SER A 9 11.26 -14.43 9.16
N HIS A 10 10.14 -14.64 9.85
CA HIS A 10 9.92 -14.04 11.17
C HIS A 10 10.99 -14.49 12.18
N GLY A 11 11.55 -13.54 12.93
CA GLY A 11 12.60 -13.78 13.92
C GLY A 11 14.00 -14.00 13.33
N ALA A 12 14.17 -13.94 12.01
CA ALA A 12 15.49 -14.10 11.40
C ALA A 12 16.36 -12.87 11.69
N ALA A 13 17.62 -13.11 12.05
CA ALA A 13 18.62 -12.05 12.18
C ALA A 13 18.90 -11.39 10.82
N ILE A 14 19.15 -10.08 10.83
CA ILE A 14 19.56 -9.31 9.65
C ILE A 14 21.06 -9.53 9.43
N GLU A 15 21.39 -10.18 8.32
CA GLU A 15 22.76 -10.51 7.96
C GLU A 15 23.33 -9.54 6.90
N PRO A 16 24.58 -9.06 7.06
CA PRO A 16 25.24 -8.29 6.03
C PRO A 16 25.29 -9.02 4.68
N GLY A 17 25.15 -8.29 3.58
CA GLY A 17 25.23 -8.86 2.23
C GLY A 17 24.02 -9.72 1.84
N THR A 18 22.88 -9.56 2.52
CA THR A 18 21.64 -10.30 2.20
C THR A 18 20.52 -9.33 1.83
N VAL A 19 19.75 -9.69 0.79
CA VAL A 19 18.52 -8.98 0.42
C VAL A 19 17.32 -9.79 0.93
N TYR A 20 16.51 -9.17 1.78
CA TYR A 20 15.28 -9.77 2.29
C TYR A 20 14.07 -9.18 1.58
N VAL A 21 13.19 -10.05 1.11
CA VAL A 21 11.97 -9.65 0.39
C VAL A 21 10.77 -9.90 1.29
N ALA A 22 9.93 -8.87 1.46
CA ALA A 22 8.70 -8.99 2.24
C ALA A 22 7.77 -10.05 1.60
N PRO A 23 7.29 -11.05 2.36
CA PRO A 23 6.31 -11.98 1.86
C PRO A 23 4.95 -11.27 1.67
N PRO A 24 4.09 -11.75 0.75
CA PRO A 24 2.76 -11.18 0.57
C PRO A 24 1.92 -11.29 1.84
N ASP A 25 1.00 -10.35 2.01
CA ASP A 25 0.04 -10.30 3.13
C ASP A 25 0.69 -10.20 4.54
N ARG A 26 1.95 -9.77 4.61
CA ARG A 26 2.62 -9.48 5.88
C ARG A 26 3.45 -8.20 5.77
N HIS A 27 3.37 -7.33 6.77
CA HIS A 27 4.36 -6.26 6.90
C HIS A 27 5.72 -6.87 7.26
N LEU A 28 6.78 -6.35 6.65
CA LEU A 28 8.16 -6.66 7.01
C LEU A 28 8.70 -5.51 7.86
N LEU A 29 8.88 -5.75 9.14
CA LEU A 29 9.36 -4.78 10.11
C LEU A 29 10.75 -5.19 10.62
N THR A 30 11.44 -4.27 11.28
CA THR A 30 12.72 -4.54 11.95
C THR A 30 12.64 -4.22 13.45
N GLU A 31 13.34 -5.02 14.26
CA GLU A 31 13.41 -4.85 15.71
C GLU A 31 14.73 -5.44 16.20
N ASP A 32 15.57 -4.62 16.85
CA ASP A 32 16.83 -5.05 17.47
C ASP A 32 17.71 -5.97 16.60
N GLY A 33 17.80 -5.67 15.31
CA GLY A 33 18.61 -6.44 14.34
C GLY A 33 17.94 -7.72 13.82
N SER A 34 16.66 -7.91 14.08
CA SER A 34 15.85 -9.04 13.60
C SER A 34 14.70 -8.59 12.71
N LEU A 35 14.23 -9.49 11.85
CA LEU A 35 13.08 -9.29 10.98
C LEU A 35 11.78 -9.73 11.68
N VAL A 36 10.79 -8.87 11.69
CA VAL A 36 9.48 -9.12 12.29
C VAL A 36 8.43 -9.13 11.17
N LEU A 37 7.61 -10.19 11.11
CA LEU A 37 6.55 -10.31 10.12
C LEU A 37 5.20 -10.23 10.83
N THR A 38 4.37 -9.26 10.46
CA THR A 38 3.09 -9.04 11.12
C THR A 38 1.94 -9.00 10.14
N GLN A 39 0.74 -9.29 10.63
CA GLN A 39 -0.52 -9.12 9.89
C GLN A 39 -1.30 -7.93 10.42
N GLY A 40 -0.58 -6.88 10.85
CA GLY A 40 -1.18 -5.62 11.25
C GLY A 40 -2.05 -5.03 10.13
N PRO A 41 -2.91 -4.06 10.45
CA PRO A 41 -3.78 -3.40 9.49
C PRO A 41 -2.99 -2.86 8.29
N THR A 42 -3.56 -3.02 7.09
CA THR A 42 -3.07 -2.39 5.85
C THR A 42 -2.89 -0.88 6.01
N GLU A 43 -1.90 -0.34 5.30
CA GLU A 43 -1.74 1.10 5.08
C GLU A 43 -1.94 1.39 3.59
N ASN A 44 -2.85 2.31 3.30
CA ASN A 44 -3.39 2.57 1.98
C ASN A 44 -3.96 1.30 1.31
N GLY A 45 -4.40 0.27 2.05
CA GLY A 45 -4.80 -1.02 1.46
C GLY A 45 -3.64 -1.92 1.02
N ARG A 46 -2.40 -1.63 1.45
CA ARG A 46 -1.19 -2.39 1.11
C ARG A 46 -0.67 -3.13 2.34
N ARG A 47 -0.31 -4.39 2.14
CA ARG A 47 0.40 -5.25 3.10
C ARG A 47 1.22 -6.30 2.33
N PRO A 48 2.56 -6.16 2.27
CA PRO A 48 3.40 -5.19 2.97
C PRO A 48 3.19 -3.74 2.52
N ALA A 49 3.31 -2.81 3.47
CA ALA A 49 3.41 -1.37 3.22
C ALA A 49 4.83 -0.89 3.49
N VAL A 50 5.40 -0.10 2.58
CA VAL A 50 6.77 0.44 2.67
C VAL A 50 6.88 1.40 3.84
N ASN A 51 5.86 2.24 4.08
CA ASN A 51 5.80 3.13 5.22
C ASN A 51 6.01 2.39 6.55
N ALA A 52 5.37 1.23 6.74
CA ALA A 52 5.53 0.42 7.95
C ALA A 52 6.96 -0.10 8.12
N THR A 53 7.56 -0.63 7.05
CA THR A 53 8.96 -1.07 7.05
C THR A 53 9.91 0.08 7.41
N PHE A 54 9.75 1.22 6.76
CA PHE A 54 10.61 2.38 6.98
C PHE A 54 10.50 2.97 8.40
N ARG A 55 9.28 3.05 8.97
CA ARG A 55 9.09 3.50 10.36
C ARG A 55 9.77 2.58 11.36
N SER A 56 9.61 1.26 11.20
CA SER A 56 10.28 0.27 12.07
C SER A 56 11.81 0.31 11.93
N ALA A 57 12.31 0.51 10.71
CA ALA A 57 13.74 0.68 10.44
C ALA A 57 14.26 1.96 11.11
N ALA A 58 13.59 3.09 10.95
CA ALA A 58 13.94 4.36 11.57
C ALA A 58 14.05 4.23 13.10
N LEU A 59 13.08 3.56 13.74
CA LEU A 59 13.07 3.36 15.19
C LEU A 59 14.20 2.44 15.69
N SER A 60 14.50 1.36 14.96
CA SER A 60 15.51 0.36 15.40
C SER A 60 16.94 0.73 14.97
N GLY A 61 17.10 1.34 13.80
CA GLY A 61 18.40 1.65 13.19
C GLY A 61 18.83 3.11 13.35
N GLY A 62 17.90 4.04 13.55
CA GLY A 62 18.15 5.48 13.65
C GLY A 62 18.99 6.00 12.48
N SER A 63 20.08 6.70 12.80
CA SER A 63 21.00 7.29 11.83
C SER A 63 21.78 6.30 10.97
N ARG A 64 21.67 4.99 11.22
CA ARG A 64 22.30 3.93 10.42
C ARG A 64 21.41 3.45 9.28
N VAL A 65 20.22 4.02 9.12
CA VAL A 65 19.26 3.61 8.09
C VAL A 65 19.41 4.46 6.84
N VAL A 66 19.40 3.81 5.69
CA VAL A 66 19.23 4.45 4.39
C VAL A 66 17.90 3.98 3.80
N GLY A 67 16.95 4.90 3.68
CA GLY A 67 15.67 4.67 3.01
C GLY A 67 15.80 4.96 1.52
N ILE A 68 15.23 4.09 0.68
CA ILE A 68 15.26 4.27 -0.78
C ILE A 68 13.86 4.13 -1.35
N VAL A 69 13.34 5.18 -1.98
CA VAL A 69 12.08 5.12 -2.73
C VAL A 69 12.38 5.04 -4.22
N LEU A 70 11.84 4.00 -4.85
CA LEU A 70 11.96 3.74 -6.29
C LEU A 70 10.63 4.03 -6.99
N SER A 71 10.63 3.87 -8.31
CA SER A 71 9.44 3.92 -9.17
C SER A 71 8.25 3.15 -8.58
N GLY A 72 7.09 3.80 -8.54
CA GLY A 72 5.85 3.25 -8.02
C GLY A 72 4.70 4.26 -8.10
N VAL A 73 3.50 3.81 -7.74
CA VAL A 73 2.28 4.64 -7.76
C VAL A 73 1.90 5.09 -6.36
N LEU A 74 1.18 6.22 -6.26
CA LEU A 74 0.74 6.82 -5.00
C LEU A 74 1.91 7.16 -4.08
N ASP A 75 1.76 7.00 -2.77
CA ASP A 75 2.54 7.66 -1.74
C ASP A 75 3.11 6.69 -0.67
N ASP A 76 2.98 5.38 -0.88
CA ASP A 76 3.55 4.39 0.05
C ASP A 76 5.08 4.49 0.07
N GLY A 77 5.65 4.77 1.24
CA GLY A 77 7.08 5.01 1.45
C GLY A 77 7.43 6.48 1.68
N ALA A 78 6.59 7.45 1.31
CA ALA A 78 6.89 8.87 1.47
C ALA A 78 6.96 9.28 2.97
N ALA A 79 5.91 8.95 3.73
CA ALA A 79 5.86 9.24 5.17
C ALA A 79 6.89 8.43 5.97
N GLY A 80 7.15 7.18 5.55
CA GLY A 80 8.19 6.35 6.14
C GLY A 80 9.59 6.90 5.88
N LEU A 81 9.85 7.43 4.67
CA LEU A 81 11.15 8.01 4.31
C LEU A 81 11.41 9.27 5.13
N ARG A 82 10.35 10.07 5.35
CA ARG A 82 10.42 11.21 6.26
C ARG A 82 10.79 10.77 7.68
N ALA A 83 10.18 9.70 8.19
CA ALA A 83 10.53 9.17 9.51
C ALA A 83 12.00 8.72 9.60
N ILE A 84 12.58 8.16 8.53
CA ILE A 84 14.01 7.81 8.48
C ILE A 84 14.86 9.08 8.66
N VAL A 85 14.56 10.16 7.92
CA VAL A 85 15.30 11.43 8.01
C VAL A 85 15.11 12.10 9.37
N ASP A 86 13.89 12.10 9.92
CA ASP A 86 13.59 12.65 11.24
C ASP A 86 14.34 11.88 12.36
N GLN A 87 14.69 10.61 12.12
CA GLN A 87 15.53 9.78 13.01
C GLN A 87 17.03 9.81 12.65
N GLY A 88 17.43 10.76 11.79
CA GLY A 88 18.82 11.04 11.43
C GLY A 88 19.42 10.10 10.38
N GLY A 89 18.59 9.26 9.76
CA GLY A 89 18.99 8.41 8.63
C GLY A 89 19.09 9.21 7.32
N ALA A 90 19.48 8.53 6.25
CA ALA A 90 19.58 9.11 4.92
C ALA A 90 18.42 8.67 4.01
N ALA A 91 18.01 9.55 3.12
CA ALA A 91 16.98 9.29 2.12
C ALA A 91 17.58 9.34 0.71
N VAL A 92 17.25 8.36 -0.11
CA VAL A 92 17.54 8.33 -1.55
C VAL A 92 16.22 8.15 -2.28
N VAL A 93 15.98 8.94 -3.32
CA VAL A 93 14.79 8.83 -4.16
C VAL A 93 15.23 8.69 -5.61
N GLN A 94 14.62 7.76 -6.34
CA GLN A 94 14.83 7.65 -7.77
C GLN A 94 14.37 8.95 -8.45
N ASP A 95 15.15 9.47 -9.39
CA ASP A 95 14.75 10.61 -10.22
C ASP A 95 13.38 10.34 -10.87
N PRO A 96 12.35 11.18 -10.61
CA PRO A 96 11.02 11.02 -11.22
C PRO A 96 11.04 10.97 -12.75
N ALA A 97 12.03 11.60 -13.40
CA ALA A 97 12.18 11.56 -14.86
C ALA A 97 12.78 10.24 -15.38
N ASP A 98 13.44 9.46 -14.52
CA ASP A 98 13.96 8.12 -14.81
C ASP A 98 12.98 7.01 -14.38
N ALA A 99 11.99 7.34 -13.55
CA ALA A 99 11.02 6.41 -13.03
C ALA A 99 9.95 6.03 -14.08
N LEU A 100 9.60 4.74 -14.15
CA LEU A 100 8.48 4.28 -14.98
C LEU A 100 7.14 4.80 -14.46
N TYR A 101 7.02 4.85 -13.12
CA TYR A 101 5.91 5.46 -12.40
C TYR A 101 6.49 6.46 -11.41
N SER A 102 6.24 7.74 -11.65
CA SER A 102 6.82 8.85 -10.90
C SER A 102 6.04 9.20 -9.63
N GLY A 103 4.95 8.51 -9.32
CA GLY A 103 4.07 8.81 -8.17
C GLY A 103 4.81 8.71 -6.84
N MET A 104 5.33 7.53 -6.52
CA MET A 104 6.08 7.29 -5.27
C MET A 104 7.30 8.20 -5.14
N PRO A 105 8.18 8.32 -6.15
CA PRO A 105 9.30 9.27 -6.08
C PRO A 105 8.88 10.72 -5.89
N GLY A 106 7.86 11.20 -6.62
CA GLY A 106 7.35 12.57 -6.51
C GLY A 106 6.79 12.85 -5.12
N ASN A 107 5.98 11.94 -4.58
CA ASN A 107 5.42 12.05 -3.24
C ASN A 107 6.50 12.02 -2.14
N ALA A 108 7.54 11.19 -2.30
CA ALA A 108 8.68 11.16 -1.39
C ALA A 108 9.46 12.48 -1.39
N LEU A 109 9.76 13.05 -2.56
CA LEU A 109 10.47 14.33 -2.68
C LEU A 109 9.66 15.52 -2.17
N ALA A 110 8.33 15.46 -2.24
CA ALA A 110 7.47 16.48 -1.66
C ALA A 110 7.54 16.55 -0.13
N LEU A 111 7.83 15.42 0.54
CA LEU A 111 7.94 15.34 2.01
C LEU A 111 9.39 15.40 2.53
N VAL A 112 10.36 15.07 1.68
CA VAL A 112 11.78 14.92 2.04
C VAL A 112 12.65 15.69 1.03
N ASP A 113 12.76 16.99 1.23
CA ASP A 113 13.57 17.91 0.42
C ASP A 113 15.08 17.64 0.49
N THR A 114 15.54 16.99 1.56
CA THR A 114 16.94 16.61 1.78
C THR A 114 17.35 15.29 1.12
N ALA A 115 16.43 14.61 0.43
CA ALA A 115 16.73 13.31 -0.19
C ALA A 115 17.72 13.44 -1.36
N TYR A 116 18.67 12.51 -1.43
CA TYR A 116 19.51 12.36 -2.61
C TYR A 116 18.67 11.87 -3.78
N THR A 117 18.62 12.63 -4.87
CA THR A 117 17.95 12.22 -6.10
C THR A 117 18.97 11.63 -7.07
N ALA A 118 18.70 10.44 -7.60
CA ALA A 118 19.60 9.76 -8.55
C ALA A 118 18.82 8.86 -9.51
N ARG A 119 19.37 8.57 -10.69
CA ARG A 119 18.79 7.57 -11.60
C ARG A 119 18.91 6.18 -11.01
N ALA A 120 18.01 5.26 -11.37
CA ALA A 120 18.03 3.89 -10.83
C ALA A 120 19.39 3.19 -11.01
N ALA A 121 20.05 3.42 -12.15
CA ALA A 121 21.37 2.86 -12.44
C ALA A 121 22.49 3.41 -11.54
N GLU A 122 22.31 4.58 -10.94
CA GLU A 122 23.31 5.31 -10.15
C GLU A 122 23.12 5.11 -8.64
N ILE A 123 21.93 4.69 -8.20
CA ILE A 123 21.60 4.48 -6.78
C ILE A 123 22.60 3.54 -6.10
N GLY A 124 23.10 2.51 -6.78
CA GLY A 124 24.12 1.62 -6.22
C GLY A 124 25.41 2.36 -5.82
N ALA A 125 25.85 3.33 -6.62
CA ALA A 125 27.03 4.14 -6.31
C ALA A 125 26.74 5.16 -5.19
N VAL A 126 25.54 5.71 -5.15
CA VAL A 126 25.09 6.57 -4.04
C VAL A 126 25.11 5.79 -2.72
N LEU A 127 24.63 4.54 -2.73
CA LEU A 127 24.65 3.68 -1.55
C LEU A 127 26.08 3.38 -1.08
N ASP A 128 27.00 3.01 -1.98
CA ASP A 128 28.40 2.78 -1.60
C ASP A 128 29.04 4.01 -0.95
N LYS A 129 28.71 5.21 -1.44
CA LYS A 129 29.16 6.46 -0.82
C LYS A 129 28.56 6.66 0.58
N LEU A 130 27.24 6.52 0.72
CA LEU A 130 26.54 6.78 1.98
C LEU A 130 26.98 5.84 3.10
N VAL A 131 27.14 4.54 2.82
CA VAL A 131 27.54 3.55 3.84
C VAL A 131 28.99 3.73 4.32
N ARG A 132 29.82 4.48 3.59
CA ARG A 132 31.20 4.81 3.96
C ARG A 132 31.31 6.11 4.75
N MET A 133 30.25 6.92 4.80
CA MET A 133 30.24 8.18 5.56
C MET A 133 30.20 7.88 7.05
N ALA A 134 30.92 8.68 7.83
CA ALA A 134 30.85 8.61 9.28
C ALA A 134 29.44 8.99 9.74
N VAL A 135 28.81 8.10 10.51
CA VAL A 135 27.55 8.39 11.19
C VAL A 135 27.88 9.31 12.37
N GLY A 136 27.45 10.56 12.30
CA GLY A 136 27.62 11.51 13.40
C GLY A 136 26.90 11.03 14.68
N PRO A 137 27.29 11.49 15.87
CA PRO A 137 26.54 11.22 17.09
C PRO A 137 25.09 11.65 16.87
N GLY A 138 24.15 10.72 17.06
CA GLY A 138 22.75 10.85 16.66
C GLY A 138 22.14 12.15 17.17
N GLY A 139 21.97 13.12 16.26
CA GLY A 139 21.35 14.41 16.53
C GLY A 139 19.83 14.38 16.41
N ALA A 140 19.23 13.20 16.19
CA ALA A 140 17.80 13.04 16.16
C ALA A 140 17.25 13.13 17.59
N GLY A 141 16.21 13.95 17.77
CA GLY A 141 15.43 13.96 19.01
C GLY A 141 14.75 12.61 19.25
N PRO A 142 14.16 12.39 20.44
CA PRO A 142 13.38 11.19 20.70
C PRO A 142 12.28 11.00 19.63
N PRO A 143 11.93 9.74 19.29
CA PRO A 143 10.83 9.46 18.38
C PRO A 143 9.55 10.18 18.80
N SER A 144 8.79 10.68 17.83
CA SER A 144 7.49 11.29 18.12
C SER A 144 6.47 10.24 18.55
N ASP A 145 5.51 10.64 19.39
CA ASP A 145 4.40 9.77 19.80
C ASP A 145 3.60 9.23 18.59
N ALA A 146 3.47 10.05 17.54
CA ALA A 146 2.83 9.64 16.30
C ALA A 146 3.59 8.49 15.62
N LEU A 147 4.93 8.58 15.51
CA LEU A 147 5.76 7.53 14.93
C LEU A 147 5.66 6.23 15.75
N LEU A 148 5.73 6.32 17.08
CA LEU A 148 5.59 5.17 17.98
C LEU A 148 4.21 4.52 17.89
N LEU A 149 3.15 5.32 17.71
CA LEU A 149 1.80 4.81 17.52
C LEU A 149 1.66 4.05 16.19
N GLU A 150 2.15 4.61 15.07
CA GLU A 150 2.07 3.96 13.75
C GLU A 150 2.83 2.63 13.72
N ASP A 151 4.05 2.58 14.27
CA ASP A 151 4.83 1.35 14.35
C ASP A 151 4.10 0.29 15.20
N ARG A 152 3.52 0.69 16.34
CA ARG A 152 2.73 -0.22 17.18
C ARG A 152 1.51 -0.77 16.45
N ILE A 153 0.77 0.06 15.71
CA ILE A 153 -0.39 -0.39 14.93
C ILE A 153 0.05 -1.40 13.86
N ALA A 154 1.15 -1.14 13.16
CA ALA A 154 1.69 -2.08 12.18
C ALA A 154 2.12 -3.41 12.81
N ARG A 155 2.61 -3.40 14.06
CA ARG A 155 3.02 -4.61 14.78
C ARG A 155 1.84 -5.43 15.29
N ASP A 156 1.01 -4.79 16.11
CA ASP A 156 0.05 -5.47 16.98
C ASP A 156 -1.42 -5.22 16.58
N GLY A 157 -1.65 -4.34 15.60
CA GLY A 157 -2.96 -3.76 15.33
C GLY A 157 -3.42 -2.80 16.43
N VAL A 158 -4.64 -2.30 16.29
CA VAL A 158 -5.27 -1.49 17.34
C VAL A 158 -5.96 -2.45 18.31
N ARG A 159 -5.44 -2.59 19.54
CA ARG A 159 -6.26 -3.15 20.64
C ARG A 159 -7.46 -2.24 20.84
N ALA A 160 -8.65 -2.81 21.00
CA ALA A 160 -9.86 -2.04 21.29
C ALA A 160 -9.59 -1.08 22.48
N GLY A 161 -9.69 0.23 22.23
CA GLY A 161 -9.43 1.29 23.22
C GLY A 161 -8.01 1.85 23.28
N ALA A 162 -7.08 1.46 22.39
CA ALA A 162 -5.69 1.95 22.41
C ALA A 162 -5.48 3.31 21.71
N ILE A 163 -6.46 3.77 20.94
CA ILE A 163 -6.50 5.13 20.39
C ILE A 163 -7.52 5.87 21.23
N GLU A 164 -7.04 6.67 22.18
CA GLU A 164 -7.89 7.66 22.84
C GLU A 164 -8.48 8.56 21.75
N PRO A 165 -9.81 8.74 21.68
CA PRO A 165 -10.41 9.63 20.71
C PRO A 165 -9.80 11.02 20.94
N ALA A 166 -8.96 11.46 20.01
CA ALA A 166 -8.55 12.85 20.01
C ALA A 166 -9.83 13.70 19.97
N GLU A 167 -9.86 14.83 20.64
CA GLU A 167 -11.02 15.75 20.68
C GLU A 167 -11.49 16.22 19.27
N ARG A 168 -10.77 15.83 18.21
CA ARG A 168 -11.09 15.96 16.79
C ARG A 168 -11.71 14.70 16.18
N ASP A 169 -12.49 13.95 16.95
CA ASP A 169 -13.22 12.76 16.48
C ASP A 169 -14.46 13.15 15.64
N VAL A 170 -14.29 14.09 14.71
CA VAL A 170 -15.29 14.36 13.69
C VAL A 170 -15.11 13.28 12.64
N ALA A 171 -16.04 12.33 12.59
CA ALA A 171 -16.09 11.35 11.51
C ALA A 171 -15.98 12.10 10.18
N ALA A 172 -14.98 11.76 9.37
CA ALA A 172 -14.66 12.50 8.15
C ALA A 172 -15.73 12.33 7.05
N GLY A 173 -16.79 11.56 7.32
CA GLY A 173 -17.82 11.19 6.35
C GLY A 173 -17.41 10.05 5.41
N TYR A 174 -16.16 9.59 5.48
CA TYR A 174 -15.64 8.51 4.65
C TYR A 174 -15.67 7.16 5.37
N THR A 175 -15.71 6.09 4.57
CA THR A 175 -15.72 4.71 5.04
C THR A 175 -14.44 4.00 4.62
N CYS A 176 -13.86 3.24 5.54
CA CYS A 176 -12.64 2.47 5.32
C CYS A 176 -12.90 1.36 4.27
N PRO A 177 -12.18 1.35 3.13
CA PRO A 177 -12.36 0.33 2.09
C PRO A 177 -12.09 -1.10 2.56
N ASP A 178 -11.20 -1.28 3.55
CA ASP A 178 -10.79 -2.61 4.02
C ASP A 178 -11.78 -3.24 5.02
N CYS A 179 -12.51 -2.44 5.80
CA CYS A 179 -13.36 -2.97 6.87
C CYS A 179 -14.78 -2.40 6.95
N GLY A 180 -15.12 -1.40 6.13
CA GLY A 180 -16.43 -0.75 6.17
C GLY A 180 -16.66 0.14 7.41
N GLY A 181 -15.64 0.35 8.24
CA GLY A 181 -15.73 1.20 9.43
C GLY A 181 -15.58 2.69 9.11
N PRO A 182 -16.06 3.60 9.99
CA PRO A 182 -15.88 5.03 9.80
C PRO A 182 -14.40 5.41 9.86
N LEU A 183 -14.01 6.38 9.03
CA LEU A 183 -12.69 6.99 9.04
C LEU A 183 -12.68 8.30 9.84
N THR A 184 -11.60 8.52 10.56
CA THR A 184 -11.28 9.77 11.27
C THR A 184 -10.01 10.37 10.70
N GLU A 185 -9.94 11.69 10.59
CA GLU A 185 -8.75 12.40 10.13
C GLU A 185 -7.70 12.43 11.25
N ILE A 186 -6.47 12.00 10.95
CA ILE A 186 -5.40 11.86 11.96
C ILE A 186 -4.33 12.95 11.86
N ASP A 187 -4.26 13.66 10.73
CA ASP A 187 -3.35 14.78 10.54
C ASP A 187 -3.89 15.78 9.49
N PRO A 188 -3.44 17.05 9.54
CA PRO A 188 -3.90 18.08 8.61
C PRO A 188 -3.41 17.90 7.16
N VAL A 189 -2.60 16.87 6.89
CA VAL A 189 -2.14 16.51 5.55
C VAL A 189 -3.03 15.45 4.90
N GLY A 190 -4.20 15.18 5.48
CA GLY A 190 -5.24 14.36 4.87
C GLY A 190 -4.99 12.86 4.99
N ARG A 191 -4.38 12.41 6.10
CA ARG A 191 -4.38 10.99 6.46
C ARG A 191 -5.59 10.67 7.34
N TYR A 192 -6.13 9.48 7.12
CA TYR A 192 -7.31 8.95 7.77
C TYR A 192 -7.03 7.60 8.41
N ARG A 193 -7.74 7.27 9.49
CA ARG A 193 -7.64 5.98 10.17
C ARG A 193 -9.00 5.44 10.55
N CYS A 194 -9.18 4.12 10.45
CA CYS A 194 -10.36 3.44 11.00
C CYS A 194 -10.10 2.91 12.43
N ARG A 195 -11.16 2.55 13.16
CA ARG A 195 -11.05 2.09 14.56
C ARG A 195 -10.19 0.85 14.79
N ILE A 196 -9.97 0.03 13.77
CA ILE A 196 -9.13 -1.18 13.88
C ILE A 196 -7.70 -0.97 13.36
N GLY A 197 -7.40 0.22 12.81
CA GLY A 197 -6.05 0.66 12.48
C GLY A 197 -5.69 0.78 11.00
N HIS A 198 -6.59 0.46 10.06
CA HIS A 198 -6.32 0.71 8.64
C HIS A 198 -6.12 2.20 8.43
N ALA A 199 -4.98 2.56 7.83
CA ALA A 199 -4.64 3.93 7.53
C ALA A 199 -4.78 4.18 6.03
N TRP A 200 -5.22 5.37 5.65
CA TRP A 200 -5.46 5.75 4.26
C TRP A 200 -5.09 7.21 4.05
N THR A 201 -4.39 7.55 2.98
CA THR A 201 -4.22 8.94 2.53
C THR A 201 -5.37 9.35 1.63
N ALA A 202 -5.63 10.65 1.53
CA ALA A 202 -6.64 11.19 0.61
C ALA A 202 -6.42 10.70 -0.83
N GLU A 203 -5.17 10.70 -1.31
CA GLU A 203 -4.83 10.22 -2.66
C GLU A 203 -5.15 8.73 -2.82
N ALA A 204 -4.81 7.90 -1.83
CA ALA A 204 -5.13 6.47 -1.85
C ALA A 204 -6.64 6.19 -1.79
N LEU A 205 -7.42 6.97 -1.05
CA LEU A 205 -8.88 6.84 -1.01
C LEU A 205 -9.52 7.17 -2.36
N ILE A 206 -9.10 8.28 -2.97
CA ILE A 206 -9.60 8.69 -4.29
C ILE A 206 -9.26 7.61 -5.34
N ALA A 207 -8.02 7.13 -5.35
CA ALA A 207 -7.60 6.08 -6.28
C ALA A 207 -8.39 4.77 -6.09
N GLN A 208 -8.72 4.42 -4.84
CA GLN A 208 -9.49 3.22 -4.53
C GLN A 208 -10.93 3.30 -5.04
N GLU A 209 -11.57 4.47 -4.93
CA GLU A 209 -12.92 4.68 -5.48
C GLU A 209 -12.93 4.49 -7.00
N ASP A 210 -11.90 4.98 -7.69
CA ASP A 210 -11.77 4.83 -9.14
C ASP A 210 -11.54 3.38 -9.57
N GLU A 211 -10.71 2.61 -8.84
CA GLU A 211 -10.52 1.18 -9.11
C GLU A 211 -11.81 0.38 -8.91
N PHE A 212 -12.52 0.60 -7.79
CA PHE A 212 -13.79 -0.07 -7.54
C PHE A 212 -14.83 0.27 -8.61
N ARG A 213 -14.96 1.55 -8.95
CA ARG A 213 -15.86 2.02 -10.01
C ARG A 213 -15.53 1.40 -11.35
N PHE A 214 -14.24 1.33 -11.69
CA PHE A 214 -13.78 0.71 -12.93
C PHE A 214 -14.08 -0.80 -12.96
N ALA A 215 -13.83 -1.52 -11.87
CA ALA A 215 -14.15 -2.95 -11.75
C ALA A 215 -15.66 -3.22 -11.89
N LEU A 216 -16.49 -2.41 -11.21
CA LEU A 216 -17.95 -2.50 -11.32
C LEU A 216 -18.43 -2.24 -12.75
N GLN A 217 -17.90 -1.21 -13.42
CA GLN A 217 -18.23 -0.91 -14.82
C GLN A 217 -17.85 -2.06 -15.76
N ARG A 218 -16.69 -2.69 -15.57
CA ARG A 218 -16.29 -3.87 -16.36
C ARG A 218 -17.20 -5.07 -16.09
N ALA A 219 -17.58 -5.30 -14.84
CA ALA A 219 -18.52 -6.38 -14.48
C ALA A 219 -19.89 -6.17 -15.12
N LEU A 220 -20.45 -4.96 -15.01
CA LEU A 220 -21.71 -4.57 -15.65
C LEU A 220 -21.65 -4.77 -17.17
N ARG A 221 -20.60 -4.28 -17.81
CA ARG A 221 -20.39 -4.44 -19.26
C ARG A 221 -20.31 -5.90 -19.68
N ALA A 222 -19.55 -6.73 -18.95
CA ALA A 222 -19.42 -8.15 -19.25
C ALA A 222 -20.76 -8.90 -19.10
N LEU A 223 -21.58 -8.52 -18.11
CA LEU A 223 -22.92 -9.07 -17.93
C LEU A 223 -23.88 -8.64 -19.04
N ASP A 224 -23.84 -7.37 -19.45
CA ASP A 224 -24.63 -6.86 -20.58
C ASP A 224 -24.26 -7.55 -21.90
N GLU A 225 -22.95 -7.67 -22.19
CA GLU A 225 -22.45 -8.35 -23.39
C GLU A 225 -22.82 -9.84 -23.39
N LYS A 226 -22.78 -10.51 -22.23
CA LYS A 226 -23.24 -11.90 -22.07
C LYS A 226 -24.75 -12.01 -22.31
N ALA A 227 -25.55 -11.10 -21.77
CA ALA A 227 -26.99 -11.09 -21.97
C ALA A 227 -27.36 -10.91 -23.44
N GLU A 228 -26.71 -9.97 -24.13
CA GLU A 228 -26.92 -9.70 -25.54
C GLU A 228 -26.50 -10.88 -26.42
N LEU A 229 -25.31 -11.45 -26.20
CA LEU A 229 -24.81 -12.59 -26.96
C LEU A 229 -25.70 -13.82 -26.77
N ALA A 230 -26.05 -14.14 -25.52
CA ALA A 230 -26.94 -15.25 -25.22
C ALA A 230 -28.34 -15.05 -25.83
N GLY A 231 -28.86 -13.82 -25.81
CA GLY A 231 -30.10 -13.47 -26.50
C GLY A 231 -30.01 -13.68 -28.02
N LYS A 232 -28.93 -13.23 -28.66
CA LYS A 232 -28.67 -13.44 -30.10
C LYS A 232 -28.57 -14.93 -30.44
N LEU A 233 -27.90 -15.74 -29.62
CA LEU A 233 -27.78 -17.18 -29.82
C LEU A 233 -29.10 -17.91 -29.63
N ALA A 234 -29.93 -17.51 -28.65
CA ALA A 234 -31.28 -18.03 -28.48
C ALA A 234 -32.15 -17.74 -29.71
N ALA A 235 -32.08 -16.51 -30.24
CA ALA A 235 -32.82 -16.10 -31.44
C ALA A 235 -32.32 -16.78 -32.73
N ARG A 236 -31.03 -17.10 -32.82
CA ARG A 236 -30.40 -17.78 -33.97
C ARG A 236 -30.47 -19.30 -33.92
N ALA A 237 -30.94 -19.88 -32.81
CA ALA A 237 -31.18 -21.31 -32.75
C ALA A 237 -32.19 -21.67 -33.85
N GLY A 238 -31.70 -22.28 -34.94
CA GLY A 238 -32.48 -22.51 -36.16
C GLY A 238 -33.67 -23.47 -35.95
N ARG A 239 -34.29 -23.93 -37.04
CA ARG A 239 -35.54 -24.75 -36.97
C ARG A 239 -35.38 -26.14 -36.32
N ARG A 240 -34.16 -26.60 -36.03
CA ARG A 240 -33.89 -27.91 -35.40
C ARG A 240 -32.63 -27.89 -34.52
N PRO A 241 -32.60 -27.08 -33.44
CA PRO A 241 -31.44 -27.03 -32.56
C PRO A 241 -31.39 -28.32 -31.71
N PRO A 242 -30.21 -28.67 -31.15
CA PRO A 242 -30.13 -29.66 -30.08
C PRO A 242 -31.16 -29.34 -29.00
N ARG A 243 -31.85 -30.37 -28.49
CA ARG A 243 -32.99 -30.22 -27.58
C ARG A 243 -32.58 -29.36 -26.37
N GLY A 244 -33.35 -28.30 -26.09
CA GLY A 244 -33.12 -27.40 -24.95
C GLY A 244 -32.02 -26.34 -25.13
N LEU A 245 -31.30 -26.29 -26.27
CA LEU A 245 -30.20 -25.35 -26.46
C LEU A 245 -30.67 -23.88 -26.46
N ALA A 246 -31.76 -23.59 -27.19
CA ALA A 246 -32.35 -22.25 -27.24
C ALA A 246 -32.83 -21.77 -25.86
N GLU A 247 -33.47 -22.68 -25.11
CA GLU A 247 -33.96 -22.43 -23.75
C GLU A 247 -32.81 -22.13 -22.79
N ARG A 248 -31.70 -22.86 -22.89
CA ARG A 248 -30.49 -22.61 -22.10
C ARG A 248 -29.87 -21.24 -22.39
N TYR A 249 -29.77 -20.85 -23.66
CA TYR A 249 -29.28 -19.51 -24.01
C TYR A 249 -30.24 -18.41 -23.51
N ALA A 250 -31.55 -18.60 -23.63
CA ALA A 250 -32.52 -17.65 -23.11
C ALA A 250 -32.48 -17.54 -21.57
N ALA A 251 -32.26 -18.66 -20.87
CA ALA A 251 -32.06 -18.65 -19.41
C ALA A 251 -30.77 -17.91 -19.03
N SER A 252 -29.67 -18.17 -19.73
CA SER A 252 -28.39 -17.47 -19.49
C SER A 252 -28.48 -15.97 -19.76
N ALA A 253 -29.26 -15.56 -20.77
CA ALA A 253 -29.51 -14.14 -21.05
C ALA A 253 -30.27 -13.45 -19.90
N ARG A 254 -31.33 -14.08 -19.38
CA ARG A 254 -32.11 -13.55 -18.25
C ARG A 254 -31.29 -13.47 -16.96
N GLU A 255 -30.50 -14.51 -16.68
CA GLU A 255 -29.63 -14.55 -15.51
C GLU A 255 -28.59 -13.41 -15.55
N ALA A 256 -27.91 -13.23 -16.68
CA ALA A 256 -26.92 -12.16 -16.84
C ALA A 256 -27.57 -10.76 -16.73
N ALA A 257 -28.74 -10.56 -17.33
CA ALA A 257 -29.49 -9.30 -17.23
C ALA A 257 -29.94 -9.00 -15.79
N GLY A 258 -30.44 -10.01 -15.07
CA GLY A 258 -30.86 -9.86 -13.67
C GLY A 258 -29.68 -9.56 -12.73
N ALA A 259 -28.52 -10.17 -12.97
CA ALA A 259 -27.29 -9.85 -12.24
C ALA A 259 -26.84 -8.40 -12.52
N ALA A 260 -26.89 -7.95 -13.77
CA ALA A 260 -26.55 -6.56 -14.12
C ALA A 260 -27.53 -5.55 -13.49
N GLU A 261 -28.83 -5.84 -13.46
CA GLU A 261 -29.81 -4.96 -12.82
C GLU A 261 -29.62 -4.87 -11.31
N THR A 262 -29.29 -5.99 -10.66
CA THR A 262 -28.96 -6.02 -9.22
C THR A 262 -27.77 -5.12 -8.91
N LEU A 263 -26.72 -5.17 -9.74
CA LEU A 263 -25.50 -4.38 -9.54
C LEU A 263 -25.67 -2.87 -9.84
N ARG A 264 -26.76 -2.46 -10.51
CA ARG A 264 -27.07 -1.04 -10.78
C ARG A 264 -27.90 -0.37 -9.67
N ARG A 265 -28.50 -1.15 -8.76
CA ARG A 265 -29.32 -0.66 -7.65
C ARG A 265 -28.46 -0.40 -6.42
#